data_AF-A0A067MNR8-F1
#
_entry.id   AF-A0A067MNR8-F1
#
_cell.length_a   1.000
_cell.length_b   1.000
_cell.length_c   1.000
_cell.angle_alpha   90.00
_cell.angle_beta   90.00
_cell.angle_gamma   90.00
#
_symmetry.space_group_name_H-M   'P 1'
#
loop_
_entity.id
_entity.type
_entity.pdbx_description
1 polymer ?
#
loop_
_entity_poly.entity_id
_entity_poly.type
_entity_poly.pdbx_seq_one_letter_code
_entity_poly.pdbx_strand_id
1 'polypeptide(L)'
;MAWLKKDSTLTRQQQHQWLQRDPNACDIRIIATGTIFLTQTLNIQAFPQQGSVIRAQTVTRERGGAAANALSVLTQFEGTEAWIMAPIGGGIEGAMLVKELEDSGISTRLCCRRDGIGVPISYVINSDSSDSRTVINYNPIPDITHDEFIRLLSPLLFPSTPPPSTPPSEPPEPMRPPFDWIHFEGRTAQTTLSNMTGIDGLARERDWRHKIVISLEVGRPNRQGQEALIPYADVIFFSKAYALAQSFTSARAFLLSLIPRAPPHALLIVSWGTEGAALLSIPTREYLQASSFVPDVVPKIPPGSVRSSGTSFGGLESIESPSDRRNSWDMYPDDSESRAADPRMLRIQRSETTVRTEMSADAPDDEIVDEAGAEDAFIGAMIFALSRRVLPGAPYTPRFTDAPSDFDKGRWRLDECLRFATELTGRKIRRKGFEGLAKAMEKVGWFNTT
;
A
#
# COMPACT_ATOMS: atom_id res chain seq x y z
N MET A 1 -48.49 29.83 -16.58
CA MET A 1 -47.18 30.50 -16.41
C MET A 1 -46.97 30.79 -14.92
N ALA A 2 -46.98 29.74 -14.10
CA ALA A 2 -46.85 29.80 -12.66
C ALA A 2 -45.76 28.81 -12.23
N TRP A 3 -45.13 29.11 -11.09
CA TRP A 3 -44.15 28.31 -10.36
C TRP A 3 -42.67 28.61 -10.65
N LEU A 4 -42.23 29.73 -10.07
CA LEU A 4 -40.84 29.98 -9.66
C LEU A 4 -40.78 29.90 -8.12
N LYS A 5 -39.80 29.15 -7.62
CA LYS A 5 -39.26 29.04 -6.23
C LYS A 5 -39.76 27.88 -5.33
N LYS A 6 -38.72 27.24 -4.75
CA LYS A 6 -38.62 26.26 -3.64
C LYS A 6 -38.83 24.79 -4.06
N ASP A 7 -37.99 23.82 -3.70
CA ASP A 7 -37.14 23.68 -2.50
C ASP A 7 -35.75 23.10 -2.77
N SER A 8 -34.74 23.81 -2.26
CA SER A 8 -33.41 23.30 -1.93
C SER A 8 -33.37 23.11 -0.42
N THR A 9 -33.72 21.93 0.06
CA THR A 9 -33.62 21.57 1.48
C THR A 9 -32.81 20.29 1.64
N LEU A 10 -31.51 20.39 1.38
CA LEU A 10 -30.57 19.66 2.23
C LEU A 10 -30.79 20.19 3.64
N THR A 11 -31.18 19.31 4.56
CA THR A 11 -31.42 19.69 5.96
C THR A 11 -30.15 20.34 6.52
N ARG A 12 -30.29 21.41 7.31
CA ARG A 12 -29.16 22.06 8.00
C ARG A 12 -28.31 21.06 8.78
N GLN A 13 -28.87 19.94 9.24
CA GLN A 13 -28.15 18.84 9.88
C GLN A 13 -27.22 18.07 8.92
N GLN A 14 -27.66 17.79 7.69
CA GLN A 14 -26.79 17.18 6.66
C GLN A 14 -25.70 18.16 6.22
N GLN A 15 -25.99 19.45 6.02
CA GLN A 15 -24.93 20.44 5.72
C GLN A 15 -23.90 20.56 6.87
N HIS A 16 -24.33 20.46 8.12
CA HIS A 16 -23.42 20.47 9.28
C HIS A 16 -22.56 19.20 9.40
N GLN A 17 -23.06 18.02 9.01
CA GLN A 17 -22.27 16.77 9.02
C GLN A 17 -21.12 16.78 8.00
N TRP A 18 -21.33 17.38 6.82
CA TRP A 18 -20.26 17.52 5.80
C TRP A 18 -19.20 18.56 6.20
N LEU A 19 -19.60 19.62 6.90
CA LEU A 19 -18.69 20.67 7.41
C LEU A 19 -17.87 20.22 8.63
N GLN A 20 -18.24 19.11 9.27
CA GLN A 20 -17.55 18.55 10.45
C GLN A 20 -16.62 17.37 10.12
N ARG A 21 -16.59 16.90 8.87
CA ARG A 21 -15.60 15.91 8.44
C ARG A 21 -14.25 16.58 8.30
N ASP A 22 -13.24 15.95 8.88
CA ASP A 22 -11.86 16.36 8.67
C ASP A 22 -11.59 16.37 7.15
N PRO A 23 -11.19 17.49 6.54
CA PRO A 23 -10.77 17.53 5.13
C PRO A 23 -9.61 16.57 4.83
N ASN A 24 -8.93 16.04 5.86
CA ASN A 24 -7.95 14.97 5.73
C ASN A 24 -8.55 13.54 5.70
N ALA A 25 -9.81 13.32 6.08
CA ALA A 25 -10.43 12.00 6.01
C ALA A 25 -10.86 11.69 4.56
N CYS A 26 -10.19 10.72 3.92
CA CYS A 26 -10.59 10.22 2.62
C CYS A 26 -11.39 8.94 2.80
N ASP A 27 -12.72 9.05 2.89
CA ASP A 27 -13.59 7.88 2.89
C ASP A 27 -13.62 7.24 1.49
N ILE A 28 -12.67 6.35 1.20
CA ILE A 28 -12.59 5.59 -0.06
C ILE A 28 -12.95 4.14 0.16
N ARG A 29 -13.96 3.64 -0.57
CA ARG A 29 -14.23 2.21 -0.69
C ARG A 29 -13.57 1.69 -1.94
N ILE A 30 -12.55 0.86 -1.78
CA ILE A 30 -11.78 0.31 -2.89
C ILE A 30 -11.86 -1.21 -2.93
N ILE A 31 -12.09 -1.75 -4.13
CA ILE A 31 -11.84 -3.14 -4.42
C ILE A 31 -10.61 -3.26 -5.33
N ALA A 32 -9.69 -4.16 -5.01
CA ALA A 32 -8.61 -4.55 -5.90
C ALA A 32 -8.76 -6.02 -6.32
N THR A 33 -8.54 -6.31 -7.60
CA THR A 33 -8.56 -7.67 -8.14
C THR A 33 -7.14 -8.09 -8.50
N GLY A 34 -6.75 -9.30 -8.11
CA GLY A 34 -5.41 -9.79 -8.44
C GLY A 34 -5.15 -11.19 -7.91
N THR A 35 -3.88 -11.48 -7.63
CA THR A 35 -3.49 -12.72 -6.95
C THR A 35 -2.93 -12.50 -5.56
N ILE A 36 -3.13 -13.52 -4.73
CA ILE A 36 -2.45 -13.69 -3.45
C ILE A 36 -1.63 -14.96 -3.57
N PHE A 37 -0.37 -14.90 -3.17
CA PHE A 37 0.54 -16.05 -3.21
C PHE A 37 1.52 -15.98 -2.05
N LEU A 38 2.21 -17.08 -1.79
CA LEU A 38 3.29 -17.12 -0.81
C LEU A 38 4.63 -17.07 -1.52
N THR A 39 5.54 -16.26 -1.03
CA THR A 39 6.94 -16.29 -1.43
C THR A 39 7.74 -16.98 -0.34
N GLN A 40 8.43 -18.06 -0.69
CA GLN A 40 9.37 -18.73 0.19
C GLN A 40 10.80 -18.47 -0.33
N THR A 41 11.55 -17.66 0.40
CA THR A 41 12.90 -17.27 0.03
C THR A 41 13.92 -18.11 0.79
N LEU A 42 14.79 -18.77 0.05
CA LEU A 42 15.93 -19.56 0.52
C LEU A 42 17.20 -18.72 0.27
N ASN A 43 17.83 -18.23 1.34
CA ASN A 43 19.14 -17.61 1.21
C ASN A 43 20.21 -18.68 1.40
N ILE A 44 21.10 -18.79 0.42
CA ILE A 44 22.16 -19.79 0.33
C ILE A 44 23.48 -19.10 0.01
N GLN A 45 24.58 -19.74 0.40
CA GLN A 45 25.91 -19.16 0.18
C GLN A 45 26.30 -19.11 -1.31
N ALA A 46 26.02 -20.17 -2.05
CA ALA A 46 26.39 -20.31 -3.46
C ALA A 46 25.31 -21.04 -4.24
N PHE A 47 25.13 -20.70 -5.51
CA PHE A 47 24.10 -21.27 -6.37
C PHE A 47 24.22 -22.81 -6.46
N PRO A 48 23.11 -23.56 -6.33
CA PRO A 48 23.18 -25.02 -6.29
C PRO A 48 23.64 -25.59 -7.63
N GLN A 49 24.60 -26.50 -7.60
CA GLN A 49 24.90 -27.35 -8.75
C GLN A 49 23.82 -28.42 -8.91
N GLN A 50 23.56 -28.84 -10.15
CA GLN A 50 22.60 -29.92 -10.42
C GLN A 50 22.99 -31.18 -9.64
N GLY A 51 22.04 -31.75 -8.91
CA GLY A 51 22.26 -32.96 -8.09
C GLY A 51 22.92 -32.71 -6.72
N SER A 52 23.28 -31.46 -6.39
CA SER A 52 23.85 -31.13 -5.08
C SER A 52 22.79 -31.09 -3.98
N VAL A 53 23.23 -31.36 -2.75
CA VAL A 53 22.43 -31.18 -1.54
C VAL A 53 23.07 -30.03 -0.75
N ILE A 54 22.32 -28.95 -0.58
CA ILE A 54 22.80 -27.74 0.12
C ILE A 54 21.84 -27.36 1.24
N ARG A 55 22.38 -26.67 2.26
CA ARG A 55 21.61 -26.15 3.39
C ARG A 55 21.40 -24.64 3.21
N ALA A 56 20.16 -24.19 3.31
CA ALA A 56 19.85 -22.77 3.40
C ALA A 56 20.36 -22.17 4.71
N GLN A 57 20.94 -20.97 4.65
CA GLN A 57 21.33 -20.21 5.84
C GLN A 57 20.08 -19.66 6.54
N THR A 58 19.13 -19.14 5.76
CA THR A 58 17.85 -18.65 6.28
C THR A 58 16.72 -19.00 5.31
N VAL A 59 15.52 -19.17 5.86
CA VAL A 59 14.30 -19.31 5.08
C VAL A 59 13.30 -18.26 5.56
N THR A 60 12.80 -17.43 4.65
CA THR A 60 11.70 -16.50 4.93
C THR A 60 10.47 -16.91 4.14
N ARG A 61 9.31 -16.56 4.69
CA ARG A 61 8.01 -16.81 4.07
C ARG A 61 7.16 -15.57 4.21
N GLU A 62 6.71 -15.04 3.09
CA GLU A 62 6.04 -13.74 3.01
C GLU A 62 4.85 -13.83 2.06
N ARG A 63 3.78 -13.10 2.35
CA ARG A 63 2.68 -12.95 1.40
C ARG A 63 3.11 -12.03 0.25
N GLY A 64 2.87 -12.50 -0.97
CA GLY A 64 2.92 -11.71 -2.18
C GLY A 64 1.53 -11.39 -2.72
N GLY A 65 1.51 -10.53 -3.74
CA GLY A 65 0.30 -10.13 -4.45
C GLY A 65 0.24 -8.63 -4.61
N ALA A 66 0.39 -8.13 -5.84
CA ALA A 66 0.51 -6.70 -6.12
C ALA A 66 -0.70 -5.91 -5.60
N ALA A 67 -1.90 -6.37 -5.96
CA ALA A 67 -3.16 -5.81 -5.46
C ALA A 67 -3.25 -5.83 -3.92
N ALA A 68 -2.88 -6.94 -3.28
CA ALA A 68 -2.95 -7.07 -1.83
C ALA A 68 -1.92 -6.17 -1.10
N ASN A 69 -0.74 -5.99 -1.68
CA ASN A 69 0.30 -5.10 -1.19
C ASN A 69 -0.11 -3.62 -1.31
N ALA A 70 -0.67 -3.23 -2.46
CA ALA A 70 -1.23 -1.89 -2.64
C ALA A 70 -2.33 -1.59 -1.61
N LEU A 71 -3.23 -2.55 -1.36
CA LEU A 71 -4.24 -2.43 -0.30
C LEU A 71 -3.62 -2.34 1.10
N SER A 72 -2.53 -3.06 1.37
CA SER A 72 -1.82 -3.01 2.67
C SER A 72 -1.20 -1.63 2.94
N VAL A 73 -0.88 -0.86 1.89
CA VAL A 73 -0.49 0.55 2.02
C VAL A 73 -1.71 1.42 2.25
N LEU A 74 -2.78 1.21 1.48
CA LEU A 74 -4.01 2.00 1.57
C LEU A 74 -4.68 1.92 2.94
N THR A 75 -4.79 0.74 3.55
CA THR A 75 -5.46 0.56 4.85
C THR A 75 -4.74 1.23 6.02
N GLN A 76 -3.51 1.73 5.83
CA GLN A 76 -2.82 2.53 6.84
C GLN A 76 -3.33 3.97 6.92
N PHE A 77 -4.10 4.43 5.93
CA PHE A 77 -4.69 5.76 5.92
C PHE A 77 -6.15 5.72 6.36
N GLU A 78 -6.51 6.61 7.29
CA GLU A 78 -7.87 6.74 7.80
C GLU A 78 -8.89 7.02 6.68
N GLY A 79 -10.08 6.43 6.82
CA GLY A 79 -11.17 6.49 5.83
C GLY A 79 -11.07 5.45 4.70
N THR A 80 -10.00 4.66 4.63
CA THR A 80 -9.90 3.59 3.64
C THR A 80 -10.68 2.35 4.07
N GLU A 81 -11.68 1.96 3.28
CA GLU A 81 -12.29 0.63 3.34
C GLU A 81 -11.80 -0.18 2.13
N ALA A 82 -11.11 -1.30 2.38
CA ALA A 82 -10.43 -2.08 1.34
C ALA A 82 -10.99 -3.50 1.20
N TRP A 83 -11.17 -3.95 -0.03
CA TRP A 83 -11.59 -5.31 -0.38
C TRP A 83 -10.63 -5.90 -1.40
N ILE A 84 -10.28 -7.16 -1.20
CA ILE A 84 -9.53 -7.95 -2.18
C ILE A 84 -10.45 -8.97 -2.84
N MET A 85 -10.33 -9.07 -4.15
CA MET A 85 -10.93 -10.15 -4.94
C MET A 85 -9.82 -10.96 -5.60
N ALA A 86 -9.59 -12.15 -5.06
CA ALA A 86 -8.54 -13.04 -5.53
C ALA A 86 -8.95 -14.51 -5.30
N PRO A 87 -8.47 -15.44 -6.13
CA PRO A 87 -8.62 -16.86 -5.83
C PRO A 87 -7.73 -17.23 -4.64
N ILE A 88 -8.24 -18.06 -3.74
CA ILE A 88 -7.50 -18.51 -2.55
C ILE A 88 -7.73 -20.00 -2.28
N GLY A 89 -6.66 -20.73 -1.95
CA GLY A 89 -6.76 -22.15 -1.62
C GLY A 89 -7.54 -22.37 -0.32
N GLY A 90 -8.31 -23.44 -0.23
CA GLY A 90 -9.16 -23.73 0.94
C GLY A 90 -8.43 -24.35 2.14
N GLY A 91 -7.13 -24.65 1.99
CA GLY A 91 -6.28 -25.27 3.02
C GLY A 91 -5.74 -24.29 4.07
N ILE A 92 -4.85 -24.80 4.93
CA ILE A 92 -4.26 -24.04 6.06
C ILE A 92 -3.53 -22.78 5.56
N GLU A 93 -2.77 -22.88 4.47
CA GLU A 93 -2.03 -21.74 3.92
C GLU A 93 -2.96 -20.61 3.45
N GLY A 94 -4.09 -20.96 2.83
CA GLY A 94 -5.09 -19.97 2.43
C GLY A 94 -5.78 -19.34 3.63
N ALA A 95 -6.09 -20.12 4.67
CA ALA A 95 -6.63 -19.58 5.92
C ALA A 95 -5.65 -18.61 6.61
N MET A 96 -4.36 -18.90 6.59
CA MET A 96 -3.32 -17.99 7.10
C MET A 96 -3.29 -16.67 6.32
N LEU A 97 -3.32 -16.73 4.99
CA LEU A 97 -3.33 -15.55 4.13
C LEU A 97 -4.59 -14.70 4.32
N VAL A 98 -5.76 -15.33 4.45
CA VAL A 98 -7.01 -14.63 4.77
C VAL A 98 -6.88 -13.88 6.08
N LYS A 99 -6.41 -14.57 7.13
CA LYS A 99 -6.25 -13.97 8.45
C LYS A 99 -5.29 -12.78 8.41
N GLU A 100 -4.14 -12.91 7.76
CA GLU A 100 -3.15 -11.83 7.62
C GLU A 100 -3.75 -10.58 6.95
N LEU A 101 -4.55 -10.77 5.90
CA LEU A 101 -5.22 -9.66 5.19
C LEU A 101 -6.29 -9.00 6.06
N GLU A 102 -7.08 -9.79 6.79
CA GLU A 102 -8.11 -9.28 7.71
C GLU A 102 -7.51 -8.55 8.90
N ASP A 103 -6.42 -9.06 9.47
CA ASP A 103 -5.63 -8.39 10.52
C ASP A 103 -5.06 -7.05 10.01
N SER A 104 -4.84 -6.92 8.70
CA SER A 104 -4.41 -5.67 8.03
C SER A 104 -5.56 -4.76 7.60
N GLY A 105 -6.81 -5.07 7.99
CA GLY A 105 -8.00 -4.28 7.67
C GLY A 105 -8.56 -4.49 6.26
N ILE A 106 -8.09 -5.52 5.53
CA ILE A 106 -8.55 -5.83 4.17
C ILE A 106 -9.64 -6.90 4.23
N SER A 107 -10.83 -6.56 3.74
CA SER A 107 -11.95 -7.48 3.64
C SER A 107 -11.70 -8.55 2.58
N THR A 108 -11.77 -9.82 2.99
CA THR A 108 -11.57 -10.99 2.13
C THR A 108 -12.89 -11.62 1.65
N ARG A 109 -14.04 -10.96 1.91
CA ARG A 109 -15.38 -11.49 1.58
C ARG A 109 -15.59 -11.79 0.10
N LEU A 110 -14.80 -11.17 -0.77
CA LEU A 110 -14.84 -11.36 -2.23
C LEU A 110 -13.74 -12.31 -2.74
N CYS A 111 -12.99 -12.97 -1.86
CA CYS A 111 -12.07 -14.02 -2.26
C CYS A 111 -12.82 -15.27 -2.75
N CYS A 112 -12.40 -15.81 -3.89
CA CYS A 112 -12.91 -17.06 -4.41
C CYS A 112 -12.15 -18.23 -3.76
N ARG A 113 -12.71 -18.78 -2.68
CA ARG A 113 -12.12 -19.92 -1.96
C ARG A 113 -12.30 -21.21 -2.76
N ARG A 114 -11.22 -21.98 -2.94
CA ARG A 114 -11.23 -23.26 -3.65
C ARG A 114 -10.69 -24.39 -2.79
N ASP A 115 -11.58 -25.27 -2.34
CA ASP A 115 -11.24 -26.40 -1.49
C ASP A 115 -10.44 -27.46 -2.25
N GLY A 116 -9.52 -28.14 -1.55
CA GLY A 116 -8.65 -29.17 -2.14
C GLY A 116 -7.50 -28.64 -3.01
N ILE A 117 -7.41 -27.33 -3.25
CA ILE A 117 -6.34 -26.70 -4.03
C ILE A 117 -5.45 -25.86 -3.08
N GLY A 118 -4.13 -25.96 -3.27
CA GLY A 118 -3.15 -25.14 -2.55
C GLY A 118 -3.16 -23.67 -2.99
N VAL A 119 -2.44 -22.83 -2.26
CA VAL A 119 -2.21 -21.44 -2.70
C VAL A 119 -1.07 -21.40 -3.71
N PRO A 120 -0.98 -20.39 -4.59
CA PRO A 120 0.21 -20.22 -5.42
C PRO A 120 1.43 -19.96 -4.54
N ILE A 121 2.58 -20.52 -4.93
CA ILE A 121 3.85 -20.38 -4.21
C ILE A 121 4.97 -20.01 -5.20
N SER A 122 5.75 -19.00 -4.84
CA SER A 122 7.01 -18.63 -5.47
C SER A 122 8.16 -19.09 -4.58
N TYR A 123 9.02 -19.97 -5.09
CA TYR A 123 10.27 -20.33 -4.45
C TYR A 123 11.37 -19.43 -4.99
N VAL A 124 11.96 -18.62 -4.10
CA VAL A 124 13.04 -17.70 -4.44
C VAL A 124 14.32 -18.26 -3.86
N ILE A 125 15.36 -18.37 -4.70
CA ILE A 125 16.70 -18.75 -4.28
C ILE A 125 17.59 -17.53 -4.45
N ASN A 126 18.14 -17.03 -3.36
CA ASN A 126 19.12 -15.96 -3.35
C ASN A 126 20.48 -16.54 -2.98
N SER A 127 21.50 -16.23 -3.78
CA SER A 127 22.88 -16.69 -3.58
C SER A 127 23.79 -15.52 -3.26
N ASP A 128 24.39 -15.52 -2.06
CA ASP A 128 25.23 -14.43 -1.56
C ASP A 128 26.50 -14.24 -2.41
N SER A 129 27.19 -15.35 -2.74
CA SER A 129 28.49 -15.28 -3.42
C SER A 129 28.42 -14.85 -4.89
N SER A 130 27.26 -15.04 -5.52
CA SER A 130 27.04 -14.73 -6.94
C SER A 130 26.09 -13.56 -7.17
N ASP A 131 25.56 -12.97 -6.09
CA ASP A 131 24.50 -11.94 -6.10
C ASP A 131 23.38 -12.27 -7.11
N SER A 132 22.96 -13.54 -7.11
CA SER A 132 22.04 -14.08 -8.11
C SER A 132 20.73 -14.52 -7.49
N ARG A 133 19.63 -14.22 -8.18
CA ARG A 133 18.27 -14.56 -7.77
C ARG A 133 17.58 -15.45 -8.81
N THR A 134 17.06 -16.58 -8.37
CA THR A 134 16.22 -17.47 -9.20
C THR A 134 14.82 -17.57 -8.59
N VAL A 135 13.80 -17.45 -9.43
CA VAL A 135 12.39 -17.52 -9.01
C VAL A 135 11.70 -18.67 -9.74
N ILE A 136 11.11 -19.60 -8.98
CA ILE A 136 10.33 -20.71 -9.48
C ILE A 136 8.90 -20.53 -9.01
N ASN A 137 7.96 -20.43 -9.94
CA ASN A 137 6.55 -20.23 -9.63
C ASN A 137 5.77 -21.53 -9.80
N TYR A 138 4.99 -21.88 -8.79
CA TYR A 138 3.99 -22.94 -8.84
C TYR A 138 2.62 -22.34 -8.56
N ASN A 139 1.73 -22.37 -9.55
CA ASN A 139 0.37 -21.86 -9.43
C ASN A 139 -0.66 -22.96 -9.74
N PRO A 140 -1.26 -23.60 -8.71
CA PRO A 140 -2.27 -24.64 -8.90
C PRO A 140 -3.69 -24.07 -9.03
N ILE A 141 -3.91 -22.79 -8.73
CA ILE A 141 -5.26 -22.22 -8.64
C ILE A 141 -5.61 -21.47 -9.93
N PRO A 142 -6.76 -21.75 -10.56
CA PRO A 142 -7.18 -21.01 -11.75
C PRO A 142 -7.47 -19.54 -11.44
N ASP A 143 -7.49 -18.67 -12.45
CA ASP A 143 -7.95 -17.30 -12.26
C ASP A 143 -9.46 -17.26 -11.93
N ILE A 144 -9.95 -16.11 -11.45
CA ILE A 144 -11.40 -15.85 -11.30
C ILE A 144 -12.00 -15.65 -12.70
N THR A 145 -13.02 -16.43 -13.04
CA THR A 145 -13.77 -16.29 -14.29
C THR A 145 -14.69 -15.07 -14.27
N HIS A 146 -15.19 -14.65 -15.44
CA HIS A 146 -16.14 -13.55 -15.52
C HIS A 146 -17.44 -13.80 -14.74
N ASP A 147 -17.98 -15.01 -14.85
CA ASP A 147 -19.20 -15.37 -14.13
C ASP A 147 -19.00 -15.37 -12.61
N GLU A 148 -17.84 -15.83 -12.12
CA GLU A 148 -17.48 -15.74 -10.70
C GLU A 148 -17.31 -14.27 -10.27
N PHE A 149 -16.64 -13.44 -11.07
CA PHE A 149 -16.45 -12.02 -10.82
C PHE A 149 -17.79 -11.30 -10.60
N ILE A 150 -18.74 -11.48 -11.52
CA ILE A 150 -20.09 -10.89 -11.40
C ILE A 150 -20.82 -11.47 -10.20
N ARG A 151 -20.81 -12.80 -10.01
CA ARG A 151 -21.49 -13.46 -8.89
C ARG A 151 -21.01 -12.98 -7.52
N LEU A 152 -19.71 -12.74 -7.37
CA LEU A 152 -19.12 -12.22 -6.13
C LEU A 152 -19.56 -10.78 -5.86
N LEU A 153 -19.70 -9.95 -6.90
CA LEU A 153 -20.18 -8.57 -6.76
C LEU A 153 -21.70 -8.47 -6.55
N SER A 154 -22.47 -9.42 -7.07
CA SER A 154 -23.95 -9.36 -7.08
C SER A 154 -24.57 -9.00 -5.72
N PRO A 155 -24.18 -9.58 -4.57
CA PRO A 155 -24.79 -9.22 -3.28
C PRO A 155 -24.58 -7.75 -2.87
N LEU A 156 -23.51 -7.11 -3.35
CA LEU A 156 -23.21 -5.71 -3.09
C LEU A 156 -23.95 -4.78 -4.07
N LEU A 157 -24.22 -5.27 -5.27
CA LEU A 157 -24.95 -4.57 -6.32
C LEU A 157 -26.47 -4.67 -6.17
N PHE A 158 -26.93 -5.75 -5.53
CA PHE A 158 -28.33 -6.10 -5.31
C PHE A 158 -28.55 -6.50 -3.85
N PRO A 159 -28.54 -5.53 -2.91
CA PRO A 159 -28.86 -5.84 -1.52
C PRO A 159 -30.30 -6.37 -1.46
N SER A 160 -30.51 -7.50 -0.78
CA SER A 160 -31.85 -8.05 -0.54
C SER A 160 -32.61 -7.15 0.45
N THR A 161 -33.14 -6.01 -0.02
CA THR A 161 -34.10 -5.24 0.77
C THR A 161 -35.46 -5.94 0.70
N PRO A 162 -36.08 -6.32 1.83
CA PRO A 162 -37.47 -6.76 1.80
C PRO A 162 -38.34 -5.64 1.22
N PRO A 163 -39.37 -5.96 0.43
CA PRO A 163 -40.23 -4.94 -0.17
C PRO A 163 -40.80 -4.06 0.95
N PRO A 164 -40.72 -2.73 0.84
CA PRO A 164 -41.32 -1.85 1.83
C PRO A 164 -42.83 -2.14 1.89
N SER A 165 -43.37 -2.22 3.11
CA SER A 165 -44.80 -2.45 3.38
C SER A 165 -45.69 -1.29 2.90
N THR A 166 -45.08 -0.17 2.49
CA THR A 166 -45.73 1.00 1.90
C THR A 166 -45.07 1.36 0.57
N PRO A 167 -45.86 1.71 -0.47
CA PRO A 167 -45.29 2.18 -1.73
C PRO A 167 -44.44 3.44 -1.49
N PRO A 168 -43.24 3.54 -2.08
CA PRO A 168 -42.37 4.70 -1.87
C PRO A 168 -43.03 5.97 -2.43
N SER A 169 -43.15 6.99 -1.58
CA SER A 169 -43.69 8.32 -1.91
C SER A 169 -42.70 9.19 -2.68
N GLU A 170 -41.44 8.79 -2.73
CA GLU A 170 -40.34 9.49 -3.41
C GLU A 170 -39.76 8.62 -4.53
N PRO A 171 -39.24 9.22 -5.62
CA PRO A 171 -38.52 8.47 -6.64
C PRO A 171 -37.35 7.70 -5.99
N PRO A 172 -37.06 6.47 -6.44
CA PRO A 172 -35.96 5.67 -5.88
C PRO A 172 -34.66 6.46 -5.96
N GLU A 173 -33.97 6.61 -4.83
CA GLU A 173 -32.67 7.29 -4.81
C GLU A 173 -31.72 6.62 -5.81
N PRO A 174 -30.92 7.42 -6.56
CA PRO A 174 -29.98 6.85 -7.51
C PRO A 174 -29.00 5.94 -6.78
N MET A 175 -28.91 4.68 -7.22
CA MET A 175 -28.13 3.64 -6.56
C MET A 175 -26.68 4.11 -6.37
N ARG A 176 -26.21 4.12 -5.12
CA ARG A 176 -24.81 4.40 -4.81
C ARG A 176 -23.96 3.23 -5.31
N PRO A 177 -22.81 3.48 -5.95
CA PRO A 177 -21.92 2.39 -6.32
C PRO A 177 -21.43 1.64 -5.06
N PRO A 178 -21.16 0.33 -5.13
CA PRO A 178 -20.64 -0.43 -3.99
C PRO A 178 -19.23 0.00 -3.59
N PHE A 179 -18.43 0.43 -4.56
CA PHE A 179 -17.06 0.92 -4.40
C PHE A 179 -16.93 2.27 -5.09
N ASP A 180 -16.03 3.11 -4.60
CA ASP A 180 -15.67 4.38 -5.22
C ASP A 180 -14.48 4.19 -6.19
N TRP A 181 -13.67 3.14 -5.98
CA TRP A 181 -12.51 2.78 -6.80
C TRP A 181 -12.44 1.27 -7.06
N ILE A 182 -12.13 0.87 -8.29
CA ILE A 182 -11.94 -0.52 -8.72
C ILE A 182 -10.56 -0.65 -9.37
N HIS A 183 -9.65 -1.41 -8.77
CA HIS A 183 -8.30 -1.62 -9.27
C HIS A 183 -8.12 -3.03 -9.84
N PHE A 184 -7.54 -3.13 -11.03
CA PHE A 184 -7.24 -4.39 -11.70
C PHE A 184 -5.74 -4.61 -11.84
N GLU A 185 -5.21 -5.70 -11.28
CA GLU A 185 -3.94 -6.26 -11.72
C GLU A 185 -4.12 -6.84 -13.13
N GLY A 186 -3.41 -6.31 -14.13
CA GLY A 186 -3.42 -6.86 -15.48
C GLY A 186 -2.83 -8.27 -15.48
N ARG A 187 -3.68 -9.31 -15.46
CA ARG A 187 -3.28 -10.72 -15.50
C ARG A 187 -3.46 -11.28 -16.92
N THR A 188 -4.33 -12.25 -17.07
CA THR A 188 -4.78 -12.76 -18.37
C THR A 188 -5.59 -11.67 -19.07
N ALA A 189 -5.11 -11.21 -20.21
CA ALA A 189 -5.74 -10.10 -20.94
C ALA A 189 -7.23 -10.38 -21.23
N GLN A 190 -7.56 -11.59 -21.67
CA GLN A 190 -8.93 -11.98 -21.96
C GLN A 190 -9.86 -11.86 -20.74
N THR A 191 -9.52 -12.55 -19.64
CA THR A 191 -10.36 -12.56 -18.42
C THR A 191 -10.46 -11.17 -17.78
N THR A 192 -9.34 -10.45 -17.71
CA THR A 192 -9.31 -9.08 -17.16
C THR A 192 -10.19 -8.15 -17.99
N LEU A 193 -10.12 -8.26 -19.33
CA LEU A 193 -10.95 -7.47 -20.24
C LEU A 193 -12.44 -7.76 -20.04
N SER A 194 -12.83 -9.04 -19.92
CA SER A 194 -14.22 -9.41 -19.65
C SER A 194 -14.72 -8.81 -18.34
N ASN A 195 -13.91 -8.83 -17.29
CA ASN A 195 -14.29 -8.26 -15.99
C ASN A 195 -14.42 -6.74 -16.04
N MET A 196 -13.46 -6.04 -16.66
CA MET A 196 -13.49 -4.59 -16.83
C MET A 196 -14.69 -4.14 -17.68
N THR A 197 -14.94 -4.80 -18.82
CA THR A 197 -16.06 -4.45 -19.70
C THR A 197 -17.41 -4.76 -19.07
N GLY A 198 -17.54 -5.86 -18.33
CA GLY A 198 -18.77 -6.20 -17.61
C GLY A 198 -19.10 -5.20 -16.51
N ILE A 199 -18.12 -4.78 -15.69
CA ILE A 199 -18.39 -3.78 -14.65
C ILE A 199 -18.62 -2.38 -15.22
N ASP A 200 -17.92 -1.99 -16.29
CA ASP A 200 -18.16 -0.72 -16.99
C ASP A 200 -19.58 -0.69 -17.60
N GLY A 201 -19.99 -1.75 -18.29
CA GLY A 201 -21.33 -1.89 -18.85
C GLY A 201 -22.42 -1.84 -17.78
N LEU A 202 -22.24 -2.60 -16.70
CA LEU A 202 -23.18 -2.59 -15.58
C LEU A 202 -23.28 -1.22 -14.91
N ALA A 203 -22.14 -0.56 -14.68
CA ALA A 203 -22.12 0.76 -14.06
C ALA A 203 -22.78 1.83 -14.95
N ARG A 204 -22.70 1.68 -16.29
CA ARG A 204 -23.42 2.56 -17.24
C ARG A 204 -24.92 2.32 -17.22
N GLU A 205 -25.35 1.06 -17.28
CA GLU A 205 -26.75 0.67 -17.22
C GLU A 205 -27.43 1.22 -15.95
N ARG A 206 -26.67 1.26 -14.86
CA ARG A 206 -27.13 1.68 -13.53
C ARG A 206 -26.85 3.14 -13.17
N ASP A 207 -26.32 3.92 -14.12
CA ASP A 207 -26.00 5.34 -13.96
C ASP A 207 -25.10 5.68 -12.75
N TRP A 208 -24.06 4.87 -12.54
CA TRP A 208 -23.02 5.15 -11.54
C TRP A 208 -21.59 4.99 -12.08
N ARG A 209 -21.40 4.74 -13.38
CA ARG A 209 -20.06 4.71 -13.98
C ARG A 209 -19.31 6.02 -13.78
N HIS A 210 -20.03 7.14 -13.84
CA HIS A 210 -19.49 8.48 -13.57
C HIS A 210 -19.21 8.73 -12.08
N LYS A 211 -19.50 7.75 -11.20
CA LYS A 211 -19.30 7.77 -9.74
C LYS A 211 -18.19 6.81 -9.29
N ILE A 212 -17.43 6.21 -10.22
CA ILE A 212 -16.31 5.32 -9.89
C ILE A 212 -15.09 5.60 -10.73
N VAL A 213 -13.93 5.26 -10.17
CA VAL A 213 -12.66 5.20 -10.89
C VAL A 213 -12.29 3.74 -11.15
N ILE A 214 -11.99 3.41 -12.40
CA ILE A 214 -11.39 2.13 -12.79
C ILE A 214 -9.90 2.37 -13.03
N SER A 215 -9.06 1.61 -12.34
CA SER A 215 -7.61 1.67 -12.53
C SER A 215 -7.03 0.31 -12.92
N LEU A 216 -5.91 0.34 -13.64
CA LEU A 216 -5.28 -0.83 -14.21
C LEU A 216 -3.77 -0.80 -13.97
N GLU A 217 -3.21 -1.90 -13.52
CA GLU A 217 -1.76 -2.14 -13.49
C GLU A 217 -1.31 -2.95 -14.71
N VAL A 218 -0.34 -2.42 -15.45
CA VAL A 218 0.33 -3.08 -16.59
C VAL A 218 1.84 -3.09 -16.33
N GLY A 219 2.29 -4.07 -15.52
CA GLY A 219 3.66 -4.09 -15.01
C GLY A 219 4.55 -5.24 -15.50
N ARG A 220 3.99 -6.32 -16.10
CA ARG A 220 4.75 -7.55 -16.35
C ARG A 220 5.16 -7.69 -17.83
N PRO A 221 6.47 -7.67 -18.15
CA PRO A 221 6.95 -7.65 -19.54
C PRO A 221 6.61 -8.91 -20.34
N ASN A 222 6.41 -10.05 -19.67
CA ASN A 222 6.16 -11.34 -20.33
C ASN A 222 4.67 -11.61 -20.57
N ARG A 223 3.76 -10.71 -20.17
CA ARG A 223 2.32 -10.88 -20.39
C ARG A 223 1.94 -10.20 -21.71
N GLN A 224 1.47 -11.00 -22.68
CA GLN A 224 1.04 -10.50 -24.00
C GLN A 224 -0.41 -9.99 -23.95
N GLY A 225 -0.72 -8.98 -24.77
CA GLY A 225 -2.08 -8.50 -25.01
C GLY A 225 -2.65 -7.57 -23.94
N GLN A 226 -1.84 -7.15 -22.95
CA GLN A 226 -2.31 -6.25 -21.87
C GLN A 226 -2.66 -4.85 -22.38
N GLU A 227 -2.10 -4.44 -23.51
CA GLU A 227 -2.44 -3.20 -24.20
C GLU A 227 -3.93 -3.11 -24.59
N ALA A 228 -4.62 -4.25 -24.72
CA ALA A 228 -6.05 -4.30 -24.99
C ALA A 228 -6.91 -3.84 -23.79
N LEU A 229 -6.33 -3.78 -22.59
CA LEU A 229 -7.01 -3.34 -21.36
C LEU A 229 -6.99 -1.81 -21.19
N ILE A 230 -5.99 -1.14 -21.77
CA ILE A 230 -5.76 0.31 -21.63
C ILE A 230 -7.01 1.15 -21.96
N PRO A 231 -7.80 0.87 -23.02
CA PRO A 231 -8.99 1.66 -23.35
C PRO A 231 -10.12 1.63 -22.31
N TYR A 232 -10.04 0.78 -21.29
CA TYR A 232 -11.12 0.54 -20.33
C TYR A 232 -10.83 1.06 -18.91
N ALA A 233 -9.73 1.79 -18.73
CA ALA A 233 -9.30 2.32 -17.44
C ALA A 233 -9.17 3.86 -17.44
N ASP A 234 -9.48 4.46 -16.29
CA ASP A 234 -9.36 5.89 -16.04
C ASP A 234 -7.94 6.26 -15.56
N VAL A 235 -7.29 5.34 -14.83
CA VAL A 235 -5.91 5.50 -14.33
C VAL A 235 -5.11 4.25 -14.65
N ILE A 236 -4.00 4.39 -15.38
CA ILE A 236 -3.16 3.26 -15.78
C ILE A 236 -1.76 3.41 -15.19
N PHE A 237 -1.35 2.39 -14.45
CA PHE A 237 -0.03 2.26 -13.85
C PHE A 237 0.85 1.33 -14.71
N PHE A 238 2.06 1.76 -14.98
CA PHE A 238 3.07 1.01 -15.72
C PHE A 238 4.35 0.86 -14.91
N SER A 239 5.10 -0.19 -15.21
CA SER A 239 6.44 -0.43 -14.64
C SER A 239 7.55 -0.03 -15.61
N LYS A 240 8.71 0.34 -15.05
CA LYS A 240 9.96 0.51 -15.83
C LYS A 240 10.28 -0.76 -16.63
N ALA A 241 10.11 -1.94 -16.03
CA ALA A 241 10.39 -3.22 -16.68
C ALA A 241 9.51 -3.46 -17.91
N TYR A 242 8.23 -3.10 -17.84
CA TYR A 242 7.30 -3.20 -18.95
C TYR A 242 7.68 -2.23 -20.08
N ALA A 243 8.02 -0.98 -19.75
CA ALA A 243 8.46 0.00 -20.75
C ALA A 243 9.77 -0.41 -21.44
N LEU A 244 10.75 -0.93 -20.68
CA LEU A 244 12.02 -1.41 -21.22
C LEU A 244 11.83 -2.62 -22.15
N ALA A 245 10.93 -3.54 -21.81
CA ALA A 245 10.60 -4.67 -22.69
C ALA A 245 9.98 -4.24 -24.02
N GLN A 246 9.38 -3.05 -24.07
CA GLN A 246 8.92 -2.41 -25.31
C GLN A 246 9.99 -1.50 -25.96
N SER A 247 11.25 -1.65 -25.57
CA SER A 247 12.39 -0.90 -26.10
C SER A 247 12.38 0.61 -25.79
N PHE A 248 11.63 1.06 -24.78
CA PHE A 248 11.68 2.45 -24.33
C PHE A 248 12.72 2.66 -23.24
N THR A 249 13.56 3.68 -23.40
CA THR A 249 14.61 4.06 -22.44
C THR A 249 14.26 5.27 -21.59
N SER A 250 13.12 5.92 -21.84
CA SER A 250 12.65 7.05 -21.03
C SER A 250 11.15 6.97 -20.75
N ALA A 251 10.79 7.35 -19.52
CA ALA A 251 9.39 7.43 -19.09
C ALA A 251 8.56 8.33 -20.02
N ARG A 252 9.12 9.47 -20.43
CA ARG A 252 8.44 10.42 -21.31
C ARG A 252 8.13 9.83 -22.68
N ALA A 253 9.11 9.24 -23.36
CA ALA A 253 8.88 8.63 -24.68
C ALA A 253 7.86 7.50 -24.60
N PHE A 254 7.95 6.68 -23.54
CA PHE A 254 7.00 5.61 -23.28
C PHE A 254 5.57 6.13 -23.11
N LEU A 255 5.31 7.07 -22.19
CA LEU A 255 3.96 7.60 -21.96
C LEU A 255 3.38 8.29 -23.20
N LEU A 256 4.19 9.04 -23.96
CA LEU A 256 3.73 9.68 -25.20
C LEU A 256 3.33 8.66 -26.27
N SER A 257 4.00 7.50 -26.33
CA SER A 257 3.66 6.44 -27.28
C SER A 257 2.27 5.82 -27.07
N LEU A 258 1.73 5.96 -25.85
CA LEU A 258 0.45 5.38 -25.44
C LEU A 258 -0.74 6.30 -25.69
N ILE A 259 -0.53 7.57 -26.05
CA ILE A 259 -1.60 8.54 -26.34
C ILE A 259 -2.65 7.98 -27.32
N PRO A 260 -2.30 7.30 -28.44
CA PRO A 260 -3.30 6.81 -29.38
C PRO A 260 -4.18 5.67 -28.85
N ARG A 261 -3.77 5.00 -27.76
CA ARG A 261 -4.46 3.87 -27.15
C ARG A 261 -5.23 4.23 -25.88
N ALA A 262 -4.82 5.30 -25.21
CA ALA A 262 -5.40 5.73 -23.96
C ALA A 262 -6.77 6.40 -24.16
N PRO A 263 -7.72 6.21 -23.23
CA PRO A 263 -8.96 6.99 -23.22
C PRO A 263 -8.67 8.49 -23.10
N PRO A 264 -9.53 9.36 -23.69
CA PRO A 264 -9.31 10.81 -23.70
C PRO A 264 -9.29 11.43 -22.30
N HIS A 265 -9.80 10.72 -21.29
CA HIS A 265 -9.88 11.15 -19.91
C HIS A 265 -8.78 10.56 -19.01
N ALA A 266 -7.93 9.68 -19.54
CA ALA A 266 -7.06 8.85 -18.71
C ALA A 266 -5.84 9.58 -18.13
N LEU A 267 -5.37 9.08 -17.00
CA LEU A 267 -4.05 9.37 -16.43
C LEU A 267 -3.12 8.18 -16.67
N LEU A 268 -1.98 8.42 -17.34
CA LEU A 268 -0.95 7.41 -17.55
C LEU A 268 0.21 7.66 -16.59
N ILE A 269 0.57 6.68 -15.79
CA ILE A 269 1.55 6.82 -14.71
C ILE A 269 2.58 5.70 -14.84
N VAL A 270 3.86 6.03 -14.74
CA VAL A 270 4.94 5.03 -14.76
C VAL A 270 5.93 5.28 -13.63
N SER A 271 6.23 4.24 -12.87
CA SER A 271 7.35 4.25 -11.91
C SER A 271 8.66 3.96 -12.67
N TRP A 272 9.71 4.73 -12.38
CA TRP A 272 11.00 4.64 -13.08
C TRP A 272 12.18 4.29 -12.15
N GLY A 273 11.88 3.61 -11.04
CA GLY A 273 12.87 3.15 -10.06
C GLY A 273 13.54 4.32 -9.34
N THR A 274 14.86 4.30 -9.25
CA THR A 274 15.67 5.35 -8.59
C THR A 274 15.62 6.70 -9.29
N GLU A 275 15.05 6.79 -10.49
CA GLU A 275 14.82 8.05 -11.20
C GLU A 275 13.46 8.69 -10.85
N GLY A 276 12.68 8.05 -9.98
CA GLY A 276 11.39 8.53 -9.51
C GLY A 276 10.23 8.00 -10.34
N ALA A 277 9.31 8.87 -10.76
CA ALA A 277 8.12 8.50 -11.52
C ALA A 277 7.67 9.62 -12.46
N ALA A 278 6.84 9.27 -13.45
CA ALA A 278 6.25 10.23 -14.37
C ALA A 278 4.74 9.99 -14.54
N LEU A 279 4.02 11.07 -14.86
CA LEU A 279 2.59 11.08 -15.12
C LEU A 279 2.33 11.87 -16.41
N LEU A 280 1.43 11.37 -17.26
CA LEU A 280 0.88 12.08 -18.40
C LEU A 280 -0.65 12.14 -18.27
N SER A 281 -1.18 13.35 -18.21
CA SER A 281 -2.62 13.61 -18.30
C SER A 281 -3.03 13.67 -19.78
N ILE A 282 -3.89 12.76 -20.23
CA ILE A 282 -4.39 12.80 -21.62
C ILE A 282 -5.27 14.05 -21.89
N PRO A 283 -6.17 14.47 -20.98
CA PRO A 283 -7.00 15.66 -21.17
C PRO A 283 -6.19 16.94 -21.35
N THR A 284 -5.23 17.18 -20.45
CA THR A 284 -4.47 18.45 -20.41
C THR A 284 -3.18 18.39 -21.22
N ARG A 285 -2.76 17.18 -21.64
CA ARG A 285 -1.46 16.90 -22.26
C ARG A 285 -0.26 17.30 -21.40
N GLU A 286 -0.49 17.50 -20.10
CA GLU A 286 0.57 17.83 -19.15
C GLU A 286 1.36 16.58 -18.80
N TYR A 287 2.69 16.71 -18.92
CA TYR A 287 3.66 15.73 -18.47
C TYR A 287 4.29 16.22 -17.17
N LEU A 288 4.20 15.40 -16.13
CA LEU A 288 4.78 15.66 -14.82
C LEU A 288 5.80 14.57 -14.48
N GLN A 289 6.85 14.97 -13.78
CA GLN A 289 7.87 14.05 -13.28
C GLN A 289 8.17 14.40 -11.83
N ALA A 290 8.31 13.37 -11.00
CA ALA A 290 8.81 13.49 -9.64
C ALA A 290 10.11 12.71 -9.54
N SER A 291 11.11 13.32 -8.92
CA SER A 291 12.37 12.66 -8.58
C SER A 291 12.13 11.57 -7.53
N SER A 292 13.08 10.64 -7.42
CA SER A 292 13.07 9.69 -6.31
C SER A 292 13.25 10.41 -4.98
N PHE A 293 12.76 9.77 -3.93
CA PHE A 293 13.00 10.21 -2.56
C PHE A 293 14.49 10.15 -2.22
N VAL A 294 15.00 11.27 -1.71
CA VAL A 294 16.32 11.37 -1.09
C VAL A 294 16.09 11.67 0.38
N PRO A 295 16.59 10.84 1.32
CA PRO A 295 16.50 11.13 2.74
C PRO A 295 17.26 12.40 3.09
N ASP A 296 16.84 13.07 4.17
CA ASP A 296 17.59 14.19 4.70
C ASP A 296 18.96 13.70 5.17
N VAL A 297 20.01 14.05 4.44
CA VAL A 297 21.38 13.77 4.85
C VAL A 297 21.66 14.58 6.12
N VAL A 298 21.64 13.93 7.28
CA VAL A 298 22.22 14.52 8.48
C VAL A 298 23.73 14.64 8.22
N PRO A 299 24.33 15.85 8.15
CA PRO A 299 25.75 15.98 7.92
C PRO A 299 26.48 15.26 9.06
N LYS A 300 27.17 14.16 8.73
CA LYS A 300 28.07 13.48 9.65
C LYS A 300 29.16 14.47 10.06
N ILE A 301 29.01 15.08 11.24
CA ILE A 301 30.11 15.83 11.85
C ILE A 301 31.22 14.81 12.10
N PRO A 302 32.40 14.95 11.49
CA PRO A 302 33.50 14.02 11.75
C PRO A 302 33.86 14.06 13.24
N PRO A 303 34.06 12.91 13.90
CA PRO A 303 34.50 12.88 15.29
C PRO A 303 35.92 13.46 15.34
N GLY A 304 36.04 14.72 15.77
CA GLY A 304 37.36 15.35 15.92
C GLY A 304 37.42 16.88 15.78
N SER A 305 36.35 17.59 15.42
CA SER A 305 36.40 19.06 15.42
C SER A 305 35.97 19.65 16.77
N VAL A 306 36.73 19.35 17.83
CA VAL A 306 36.75 20.23 19.01
C VAL A 306 37.57 21.45 18.61
N ARG A 307 36.90 22.53 18.21
CA ARG A 307 37.56 23.85 18.15
C ARG A 307 37.76 24.33 19.58
N SER A 308 38.99 24.21 20.05
CA SER A 308 39.47 24.95 21.21
C SER A 308 39.44 26.44 20.88
N SER A 309 38.60 27.18 21.58
CA SER A 309 38.75 28.63 21.73
C SER A 309 38.51 28.97 23.19
N GLY A 310 39.58 28.92 23.97
CA GLY A 310 39.65 29.51 25.30
C GLY A 310 40.13 30.96 25.20
N THR A 311 39.35 31.86 25.80
CA THR A 311 39.67 33.15 26.44
C THR A 311 38.31 33.83 26.70
N SER A 312 37.98 34.56 27.77
CA SER A 312 38.43 34.72 29.16
C SER A 312 37.66 35.96 29.68
N PHE A 313 37.18 35.91 30.94
CA PHE A 313 36.87 37.03 31.86
C PHE A 313 35.53 37.79 31.89
N GLY A 314 34.91 37.75 33.08
CA GLY A 314 34.18 38.83 33.80
C GLY A 314 32.65 38.63 33.90
N GLY A 315 31.99 38.54 35.07
CA GLY A 315 32.38 38.65 36.47
C GLY A 315 31.16 38.40 37.41
N LEU A 316 31.48 38.03 38.66
CA LEU A 316 30.75 38.09 39.96
C LEU A 316 29.25 38.54 39.99
N GLU A 317 28.36 37.98 40.81
CA GLU A 317 28.38 37.93 42.29
C GLU A 317 27.39 36.89 42.89
N SER A 318 27.81 36.21 43.98
CA SER A 318 27.10 36.01 45.28
C SER A 318 25.78 35.20 45.35
N ILE A 319 25.47 34.33 46.33
CA ILE A 319 25.97 34.11 47.71
C ILE A 319 25.41 32.78 48.29
N GLU A 320 26.26 32.11 49.07
CA GLU A 320 26.05 31.25 50.27
C GLU A 320 25.38 29.85 50.27
N SER A 321 26.13 28.93 50.90
CA SER A 321 25.80 27.60 51.45
C SER A 321 25.78 27.72 53.01
N PRO A 322 25.98 26.68 53.87
CA PRO A 322 25.80 25.21 53.81
C PRO A 322 25.23 24.60 55.13
N SER A 323 24.91 23.30 55.15
CA SER A 323 25.29 22.33 56.24
C SER A 323 24.71 20.94 55.91
N ASP A 324 25.42 19.83 55.69
CA ASP A 324 26.48 19.10 56.43
C ASP A 324 25.92 17.89 57.24
N ARG A 325 26.57 16.72 57.07
CA ARG A 325 26.57 15.48 57.91
C ARG A 325 25.39 14.49 57.82
N ARG A 326 25.53 13.16 58.06
CA ARG A 326 26.57 12.09 58.02
C ARG A 326 25.84 10.81 58.51
N ASN A 327 26.14 9.67 57.88
CA ASN A 327 26.32 8.30 58.44
C ASN A 327 25.25 7.50 59.25
N SER A 328 24.99 6.29 58.72
CA SER A 328 25.30 4.96 59.32
C SER A 328 24.22 4.15 60.09
N TRP A 329 24.52 2.83 60.15
CA TRP A 329 23.96 1.66 60.87
C TRP A 329 22.99 0.78 60.06
N ASP A 330 23.44 -0.36 59.51
CA ASP A 330 23.76 -1.69 60.11
C ASP A 330 22.52 -2.50 60.56
N MET A 331 22.33 -3.70 59.98
CA MET A 331 22.30 -5.00 60.70
C MET A 331 21.73 -6.14 59.84
N TYR A 332 22.54 -7.18 59.66
CA TYR A 332 22.13 -8.59 59.48
C TYR A 332 21.85 -9.22 60.86
N PRO A 333 21.13 -10.35 60.94
CA PRO A 333 21.77 -11.69 60.97
C PRO A 333 20.88 -12.78 60.29
N ASP A 334 21.17 -14.07 60.27
CA ASP A 334 22.34 -14.96 60.07
C ASP A 334 21.74 -16.39 60.11
N ASP A 335 22.49 -17.39 59.63
CA ASP A 335 22.47 -18.82 60.00
C ASP A 335 21.32 -19.75 59.53
N SER A 336 21.50 -21.05 59.26
CA SER A 336 22.62 -21.95 58.87
C SER A 336 22.04 -23.39 58.72
N GLU A 337 22.64 -24.22 57.83
CA GLU A 337 22.86 -25.71 57.89
C GLU A 337 21.68 -26.72 58.14
N SER A 338 21.56 -27.97 57.63
CA SER A 338 22.44 -28.98 56.98
C SER A 338 21.65 -30.23 56.44
N ARG A 339 22.28 -30.95 55.48
CA ARG A 339 22.41 -32.44 55.25
C ARG A 339 21.26 -33.40 54.81
N ALA A 340 21.53 -34.07 53.64
CA ALA A 340 21.61 -35.53 53.35
C ALA A 340 20.67 -36.19 52.27
N ALA A 341 21.32 -36.75 51.22
CA ALA A 341 21.11 -37.99 50.39
C ALA A 341 19.68 -38.60 50.18
N ASP A 342 19.19 -39.19 49.05
CA ASP A 342 19.63 -39.71 47.72
C ASP A 342 18.33 -40.02 46.88
N PRO A 343 18.29 -40.76 45.74
CA PRO A 343 18.28 -40.32 44.34
C PRO A 343 16.99 -40.56 43.53
N ARG A 344 17.04 -40.11 42.26
CA ARG A 344 16.25 -40.48 41.05
C ARG A 344 15.04 -39.62 40.72
N MET A 345 15.25 -38.62 39.87
CA MET A 345 14.51 -38.48 38.61
C MET A 345 15.29 -37.58 37.65
N LEU A 346 15.55 -38.09 36.45
CA LEU A 346 16.09 -37.35 35.31
C LEU A 346 15.14 -36.19 34.95
N ARG A 347 15.56 -34.97 35.24
CA ARG A 347 14.95 -33.75 34.67
C ARG A 347 16.09 -32.87 34.18
N ILE A 348 16.39 -32.93 32.88
CA ILE A 348 17.29 -31.99 32.23
C ILE A 348 16.57 -30.63 32.21
N GLN A 349 16.89 -29.79 33.21
CA GLN A 349 16.70 -28.35 33.11
C GLN A 349 17.78 -27.84 32.16
N ARG A 350 17.38 -27.39 30.97
CA ARG A 350 18.24 -26.64 30.07
C ARG A 350 18.24 -25.20 30.58
N SER A 351 19.39 -24.75 31.08
CA SER A 351 19.66 -23.35 31.39
C SER A 351 19.54 -22.53 30.10
N GLU A 352 18.54 -21.68 30.01
CA GLU A 352 18.50 -20.59 29.02
C GLU A 352 19.44 -19.49 29.49
N THR A 353 20.70 -19.57 29.04
CA THR A 353 21.61 -18.43 29.05
C THR A 353 21.59 -17.83 27.65
N THR A 354 20.55 -17.04 27.37
CA THR A 354 20.48 -16.23 26.15
C THR A 354 21.40 -15.05 26.34
N VAL A 355 22.64 -15.14 25.84
CA VAL A 355 23.46 -13.97 25.59
C VAL A 355 22.75 -13.15 24.52
N ARG A 356 21.99 -12.15 24.97
CA ARG A 356 21.46 -11.09 24.09
C ARG A 356 22.65 -10.26 23.65
N THR A 357 23.13 -10.52 22.44
CA THR A 357 23.93 -9.53 21.71
C THR A 357 22.96 -8.43 21.31
N GLU A 358 22.97 -7.32 22.05
CA GLU A 358 22.31 -6.08 21.65
C GLU A 358 22.98 -5.59 20.35
N MET A 359 22.39 -5.93 19.20
CA MET A 359 22.69 -5.25 17.94
C MET A 359 22.02 -3.88 18.02
N SER A 360 22.86 -2.84 18.08
CA SER A 360 22.48 -1.44 18.00
C SER A 360 21.51 -1.18 16.85
N ALA A 361 20.35 -0.62 17.17
CA ALA A 361 19.21 -0.38 16.28
C ALA A 361 19.31 0.93 15.47
N ASP A 362 20.48 1.26 14.93
CA ASP A 362 20.65 2.43 14.06
C ASP A 362 21.42 2.03 12.80
N ALA A 363 20.71 1.38 11.86
CA ALA A 363 21.14 1.42 10.46
C ALA A 363 20.89 2.85 9.95
N PRO A 364 21.81 3.46 9.17
CA PRO A 364 21.60 4.81 8.66
C PRO A 364 20.32 4.85 7.81
N ASP A 365 19.48 5.88 7.99
CA ASP A 365 18.20 6.14 7.29
C ASP A 365 18.30 6.18 5.74
N ASP A 366 19.50 5.99 5.18
CA ASP A 366 19.81 6.03 3.75
C ASP A 366 19.85 4.65 3.05
N GLU A 367 19.99 3.54 3.78
CA GLU A 367 20.23 2.22 3.17
C GLU A 367 18.94 1.59 2.61
N ILE A 368 19.01 1.06 1.38
CA ILE A 368 17.91 0.27 0.80
C ILE A 368 17.87 -1.08 1.52
N VAL A 369 16.78 -1.33 2.23
CA VAL A 369 16.56 -2.52 3.06
C VAL A 369 15.76 -3.58 2.31
N ASP A 370 14.72 -3.18 1.56
CA ASP A 370 13.81 -4.10 0.88
C ASP A 370 13.09 -3.45 -0.31
N GLU A 371 13.41 -3.85 -1.53
CA GLU A 371 12.74 -3.36 -2.74
C GLU A 371 11.43 -4.12 -3.07
N ALA A 372 11.12 -5.23 -2.39
CA ALA A 372 9.99 -6.09 -2.73
C ALA A 372 8.65 -5.35 -2.55
N GLY A 373 7.85 -5.21 -3.61
CA GLY A 373 6.59 -4.47 -3.53
C GLY A 373 6.75 -2.94 -3.45
N ALA A 374 7.91 -2.38 -3.84
CA ALA A 374 8.06 -0.94 -4.05
C ALA A 374 7.06 -0.40 -5.08
N GLU A 375 6.86 -1.11 -6.18
CA GLU A 375 5.86 -0.76 -7.19
C GLU A 375 4.43 -0.81 -6.63
N ASP A 376 4.10 -1.85 -5.87
CA ASP A 376 2.80 -1.99 -5.23
C ASP A 376 2.53 -0.85 -4.23
N ALA A 377 3.56 -0.45 -3.47
CA ALA A 377 3.49 0.68 -2.55
C ALA A 377 3.28 2.01 -3.28
N PHE A 378 3.96 2.21 -4.41
CA PHE A 378 3.75 3.36 -5.28
C PHE A 378 2.31 3.44 -5.79
N ILE A 379 1.75 2.31 -6.25
CA ILE A 379 0.37 2.22 -6.72
C ILE A 379 -0.61 2.54 -5.59
N GLY A 380 -0.46 1.92 -4.42
CA GLY A 380 -1.30 2.20 -3.25
C GLY A 380 -1.26 3.68 -2.86
N ALA A 381 -0.06 4.27 -2.82
CA ALA A 381 0.09 5.69 -2.50
C ALA A 381 -0.53 6.62 -3.55
N MET A 382 -0.40 6.29 -4.84
CA MET A 382 -1.05 7.06 -5.92
C MET A 382 -2.56 6.97 -5.84
N ILE A 383 -3.13 5.79 -5.55
CA ILE A 383 -4.57 5.61 -5.40
C ILE A 383 -5.09 6.50 -4.26
N PHE A 384 -4.44 6.47 -3.09
CA PHE A 384 -4.82 7.32 -1.95
C PHE A 384 -4.69 8.83 -2.27
N ALA A 385 -3.58 9.22 -2.89
CA ALA A 385 -3.36 10.61 -3.26
C ALA A 385 -4.38 11.11 -4.28
N LEU A 386 -4.73 10.27 -5.27
CA LEU A 386 -5.72 10.59 -6.28
C LEU A 386 -7.14 10.55 -5.72
N SER A 387 -7.48 9.66 -4.78
CA SER A 387 -8.84 9.62 -4.21
C SER A 387 -9.21 10.89 -3.42
N ARG A 388 -8.21 11.60 -2.89
CA ARG A 388 -8.38 12.93 -2.27
C ARG A 388 -8.66 14.05 -3.27
N ARG A 389 -8.40 13.83 -4.57
CA ARG A 389 -8.55 14.82 -5.64
C ARG A 389 -9.67 14.46 -6.63
N VAL A 390 -9.71 13.21 -7.04
CA VAL A 390 -10.57 12.65 -8.07
C VAL A 390 -11.86 12.15 -7.39
N LEU A 391 -12.77 13.07 -7.09
CA LEU A 391 -14.16 12.66 -6.93
C LEU A 391 -14.78 12.45 -8.31
N PRO A 392 -15.54 11.37 -8.50
CA PRO A 392 -16.04 10.99 -9.80
C PRO A 392 -17.16 11.96 -10.23
N GLY A 393 -16.99 12.53 -11.42
CA GLY A 393 -17.86 13.54 -12.02
C GLY A 393 -17.84 13.47 -13.56
N ALA A 394 -18.88 14.03 -14.19
CA ALA A 394 -19.14 13.80 -15.60
C ALA A 394 -18.07 14.40 -16.55
N PRO A 395 -17.67 13.69 -17.63
CA PRO A 395 -17.88 12.27 -17.91
C PRO A 395 -16.52 11.54 -17.89
N TYR A 396 -16.16 10.98 -16.73
CA TYR A 396 -14.95 10.12 -16.51
C TYR A 396 -13.62 10.85 -16.32
N THR A 397 -13.62 12.11 -15.88
CA THR A 397 -12.39 12.87 -15.64
C THR A 397 -12.37 13.38 -14.20
N PRO A 398 -11.20 13.43 -13.54
CA PRO A 398 -10.99 14.37 -12.45
C PRO A 398 -11.45 15.75 -12.91
N ARG A 399 -12.35 16.42 -12.19
CA ARG A 399 -12.73 17.79 -12.53
C ARG A 399 -11.49 18.68 -12.51
N PHE A 400 -11.20 19.30 -13.65
CA PHE A 400 -10.27 20.43 -13.78
C PHE A 400 -11.10 21.64 -14.21
N THR A 401 -11.51 22.46 -13.26
CA THR A 401 -11.90 23.83 -13.56
C THR A 401 -10.72 24.72 -13.17
N ASP A 402 -10.23 25.54 -14.10
CA ASP A 402 -9.12 26.50 -13.87
C ASP A 402 -9.47 27.62 -12.86
N ALA A 403 -10.72 27.68 -12.40
CA ALA A 403 -11.14 28.56 -11.33
C ALA A 403 -11.02 27.82 -9.99
N PRO A 404 -10.14 28.26 -9.05
CA PRO A 404 -10.16 27.72 -7.70
C PRO A 404 -11.54 27.97 -7.11
N SER A 405 -12.30 26.90 -6.93
CA SER A 405 -13.56 26.96 -6.19
C SER A 405 -13.22 26.84 -4.70
N ASP A 406 -14.07 27.37 -3.81
CA ASP A 406 -13.90 27.15 -2.37
C ASP A 406 -13.91 25.64 -1.99
N PHE A 407 -14.32 24.75 -2.90
CA PHE A 407 -14.25 23.29 -2.78
C PHE A 407 -12.85 22.67 -3.03
N ASP A 408 -11.88 23.43 -3.54
CA ASP A 408 -10.52 22.96 -3.85
C ASP A 408 -9.53 23.18 -2.68
N LYS A 409 -9.96 23.88 -1.63
CA LYS A 409 -9.17 24.04 -0.40
C LYS A 409 -8.97 22.67 0.26
N GLY A 410 -7.73 22.17 0.23
CA GLY A 410 -7.32 20.89 0.84
C GLY A 410 -7.05 19.74 -0.14
N ARG A 411 -7.21 19.93 -1.46
CA ARG A 411 -6.94 18.87 -2.46
C ARG A 411 -5.52 18.96 -3.02
N TRP A 412 -4.86 17.81 -3.17
CA TRP A 412 -3.52 17.73 -3.76
C TRP A 412 -3.54 17.88 -5.29
N ARG A 413 -2.60 18.67 -5.81
CA ARG A 413 -2.29 18.77 -7.25
C ARG A 413 -1.62 17.50 -7.77
N LEU A 414 -1.46 17.35 -9.10
CA LEU A 414 -1.08 16.05 -9.69
C LEU A 414 0.39 15.78 -9.42
N ASP A 415 1.20 16.84 -9.42
CA ASP A 415 2.58 16.86 -9.00
C ASP A 415 2.70 16.53 -7.51
N GLU A 416 1.79 17.02 -6.66
CA GLU A 416 1.75 16.66 -5.23
C GLU A 416 1.39 15.19 -5.01
N CYS A 417 0.40 14.65 -5.74
CA CYS A 417 0.09 13.21 -5.71
C CYS A 417 1.30 12.37 -6.11
N LEU A 418 1.99 12.76 -7.18
CA LEU A 418 3.17 12.05 -7.68
C LEU A 418 4.35 12.13 -6.70
N ARG A 419 4.56 13.29 -6.06
CA ARG A 419 5.57 13.48 -4.99
C ARG A 419 5.26 12.64 -3.76
N PHE A 420 4.00 12.62 -3.31
CA PHE A 420 3.57 11.79 -2.19
C PHE A 420 3.88 10.31 -2.44
N ALA A 421 3.52 9.80 -3.61
CA ALA A 421 3.73 8.39 -3.93
C ALA A 421 5.21 8.02 -4.09
N THR A 422 6.01 8.88 -4.72
CA THR A 422 7.46 8.67 -4.84
C THR A 422 8.15 8.73 -3.47
N GLU A 423 7.75 9.64 -2.60
CA GLU A 423 8.27 9.73 -1.24
C GLU A 423 7.90 8.51 -0.40
N LEU A 424 6.63 8.11 -0.37
CA LEU A 424 6.18 6.93 0.36
C LEU A 424 6.92 5.67 -0.08
N THR A 425 7.09 5.51 -1.40
CA THR A 425 7.84 4.39 -1.97
C THR A 425 9.31 4.42 -1.55
N GLY A 426 9.92 5.60 -1.55
CA GLY A 426 11.27 5.80 -1.04
C GLY A 426 11.45 5.42 0.43
N ARG A 427 10.44 5.70 1.26
CA ARG A 427 10.40 5.28 2.66
C ARG A 427 10.12 3.79 2.81
N LYS A 428 9.35 3.19 1.88
CA LYS A 428 9.09 1.75 1.82
C LYS A 428 10.37 0.97 1.57
N ILE A 429 11.20 1.39 0.63
CA ILE A 429 12.40 0.62 0.28
C ILE A 429 13.48 0.60 1.39
N ARG A 430 13.32 1.46 2.41
CA ARG A 430 14.22 1.60 3.57
C ARG A 430 13.73 0.87 4.82
N ARG A 431 12.68 0.06 4.69
CA ARG A 431 12.13 -0.74 5.79
C ARG A 431 11.67 -2.09 5.28
N LYS A 432 11.55 -3.05 6.21
CA LYS A 432 10.93 -4.34 5.90
C LYS A 432 9.40 -4.23 5.96
N GLY A 433 8.73 -4.82 4.98
CA GLY A 433 7.27 -4.83 4.92
C GLY A 433 6.66 -3.44 4.68
N PHE A 434 5.37 -3.31 4.97
CA PHE A 434 4.60 -2.10 4.67
C PHE A 434 4.24 -1.28 5.91
N GLU A 435 4.44 -1.81 7.12
CA GLU A 435 3.93 -1.20 8.35
C GLU A 435 4.51 0.20 8.65
N GLY A 436 3.66 1.07 9.18
CA GLY A 436 4.03 2.41 9.65
C GLY A 436 4.42 3.39 8.54
N LEU A 437 4.07 3.12 7.28
CA LEU A 437 4.30 4.05 6.17
C LEU A 437 3.44 5.30 6.31
N ALA A 438 2.15 5.17 6.62
CA ALA A 438 1.27 6.34 6.81
C ALA A 438 1.76 7.26 7.94
N LYS A 439 2.13 6.68 9.09
CA LYS A 439 2.73 7.43 10.21
C LYS A 439 4.05 8.10 9.84
N ALA A 440 4.85 7.49 8.96
CA ALA A 440 6.08 8.11 8.47
C ALA A 440 5.80 9.30 7.56
N MET A 441 4.74 9.25 6.75
CA MET A 441 4.28 10.38 5.93
C MET A 441 3.71 11.51 6.80
N GLU A 442 2.97 11.17 7.86
CA GLU A 442 2.44 12.14 8.83
C GLU A 442 3.56 12.91 9.54
N LYS A 443 4.60 12.21 10.01
CA LYS A 443 5.75 12.82 10.70
C LYS A 443 6.46 13.90 9.89
N VAL A 444 6.43 13.81 8.56
CA VAL A 444 7.06 14.78 7.66
C VAL A 444 6.09 15.82 7.12
N GLY A 445 4.87 15.86 7.67
CA GLY A 445 3.94 16.96 7.46
C GLY A 445 3.01 16.83 6.28
N TRP A 446 2.93 15.66 5.60
CA TRP A 446 2.00 15.47 4.49
C TRP A 446 0.53 15.66 4.88
N PHE A 447 0.18 15.49 6.16
CA PHE A 447 -1.18 15.61 6.67
C PHE A 447 -1.39 16.80 7.61
N ASN A 448 -0.35 17.61 7.84
CA ASN A 448 -0.46 18.78 8.70
C ASN A 448 -0.95 19.96 7.85
N THR A 449 -2.24 20.26 7.96
CA THR A 449 -2.84 21.49 7.41
C THR A 449 -2.42 22.68 8.27
N THR A 450 -1.59 23.58 7.73
CA THR A 450 -1.54 24.99 8.19
C THR A 450 -2.78 25.73 7.76
#